data_AF-A0A3M0Z650-F1
#
_entry.id   AF-A0A3M0Z650-F1
#
_cell.length_a   1.000
_cell.length_b   1.000
_cell.length_c   1.000
_cell.angle_alpha   90.00
_cell.angle_beta   90.00
_cell.angle_gamma   90.00
#
_symmetry.space_group_name_H-M   'P 1'
#
loop_
_entity.id
_entity.type
_entity.pdbx_description
1 polymer ?
#
loop_
_entity_poly.entity_id
_entity_poly.type
_entity_poly.pdbx_seq_one_letter_code
_entity_poly.pdbx_strand_id
1 'polypeptide(L)'
;MSRRGPAPLAVALRYRPGRDPAPRVAASGRGLLGEQILALAREHGVPLREDPALAEALAGLPPGEAVPPALYLAVAEVLAFAYALREGFAERNDQEKGRADSDIGKKGC
;
A
#
# COMPACT_ATOMS: atom_id res chain seq x y z
N MET A 1 4.25 -23.41 20.11
CA MET A 1 4.41 -22.32 19.12
C MET A 1 3.01 -21.91 18.66
N SER A 2 2.43 -20.86 19.23
CA SER A 2 1.23 -20.21 18.67
C SER A 2 1.06 -18.89 19.40
N ARG A 3 1.66 -17.82 18.86
CA ARG A 3 1.22 -16.47 19.19
C ARG A 3 -0.12 -16.27 18.48
N ARG A 4 -1.22 -16.74 19.08
CA ARG A 4 -2.56 -16.54 18.53
C ARG A 4 -3.02 -15.13 18.92
N GLY A 5 -2.47 -14.13 18.24
CA GLY A 5 -3.05 -12.80 18.21
C GLY A 5 -4.36 -12.82 17.41
N PRO A 6 -5.16 -11.73 17.45
CA PRO A 6 -6.35 -11.63 16.62
C PRO A 6 -5.99 -11.85 15.14
N ALA A 7 -6.85 -12.59 14.43
CA ALA A 7 -6.66 -12.87 13.02
C ALA A 7 -6.57 -11.54 12.24
N PRO A 8 -5.49 -11.29 11.48
CA PRO A 8 -5.30 -9.99 10.84
C PRO A 8 -6.37 -9.77 9.77
N LEU A 9 -6.94 -8.57 9.78
CA LEU A 9 -7.80 -8.06 8.73
C LEU A 9 -6.98 -7.12 7.86
N ALA A 10 -7.04 -7.30 6.54
CA ALA A 10 -6.39 -6.42 5.59
C ALA A 10 -7.36 -6.06 4.46
N VAL A 11 -7.33 -4.80 4.05
CA VAL A 11 -8.09 -4.27 2.91
C VAL A 11 -7.15 -3.46 2.03
N ALA A 12 -7.12 -3.78 0.74
CA ALA A 12 -6.34 -3.06 -0.26
C ALA A 12 -7.25 -2.08 -1.00
N LEU A 13 -6.79 -0.85 -1.15
CA LEU A 13 -7.49 0.21 -1.87
C LEU A 13 -6.80 0.52 -3.19
N ARG A 14 -7.59 0.87 -4.21
CA ARG A 14 -7.12 1.33 -5.52
C ARG A 14 -7.81 2.62 -5.91
N TYR A 15 -7.04 3.60 -6.35
CA TYR A 15 -7.58 4.81 -6.94
C TYR A 15 -6.71 5.24 -8.12
N ARG A 16 -7.31 5.41 -9.31
CA ARG A 16 -6.67 5.96 -10.50
C ARG A 16 -7.27 7.33 -10.80
N PRO A 17 -6.59 8.43 -10.45
CA PRO A 17 -7.05 9.79 -10.75
C PRO A 17 -7.39 9.95 -12.23
N GLY A 18 -8.52 10.61 -12.53
CA GLY A 18 -9.00 10.81 -13.90
C GLY A 18 -9.62 9.59 -14.58
N ARG A 19 -9.60 8.41 -13.97
CA ARG A 19 -10.22 7.18 -14.49
C ARG A 19 -11.29 6.61 -13.56
N ASP A 20 -10.97 6.49 -12.28
CA ASP A 20 -11.91 5.99 -11.29
C ASP A 20 -12.67 7.20 -10.68
N PRO A 21 -14.02 7.19 -10.64
CA PRO A 21 -14.79 8.29 -10.05
C PRO A 21 -14.67 8.37 -8.53
N ALA A 22 -14.24 7.27 -7.90
CA ALA A 22 -13.99 7.15 -6.47
C ALA A 22 -12.94 6.06 -6.21
N PRO A 23 -12.26 6.07 -5.06
CA PRO A 23 -11.45 4.95 -4.59
C PRO A 23 -12.29 3.66 -4.51
N ARG A 24 -11.66 2.53 -4.78
CA ARG A 24 -12.31 1.21 -4.80
C ARG A 24 -11.57 0.22 -3.93
N VAL A 25 -12.30 -0.73 -3.36
CA VAL A 25 -11.69 -1.89 -2.71
C VAL A 25 -11.11 -2.79 -3.80
N ALA A 26 -9.83 -3.08 -3.75
CA ALA A 26 -9.16 -3.98 -4.69
C ALA A 26 -9.16 -5.43 -4.17
N ALA A 27 -8.98 -5.59 -2.86
CA ALA A 27 -9.01 -6.88 -2.17
C ALA A 27 -9.34 -6.67 -0.69
N SER A 28 -9.91 -7.69 -0.04
CA SER A 28 -10.11 -7.73 1.41
C SER A 28 -9.95 -9.17 1.89
N GLY A 29 -9.48 -9.35 3.14
CA GLY A 29 -9.25 -10.69 3.68
C GLY A 29 -8.98 -10.69 5.17
N ARG A 30 -9.38 -11.79 5.83
CA ARG A 30 -9.14 -12.05 7.26
C ARG A 30 -8.26 -13.28 7.45
N GLY A 31 -7.56 -13.34 8.58
CA GLY A 31 -6.71 -14.47 8.91
C GLY A 31 -5.62 -14.67 7.86
N LEU A 32 -5.48 -15.90 7.36
CA LEU A 32 -4.46 -16.26 6.36
C LEU A 32 -4.52 -15.38 5.11
N LEU A 33 -5.72 -15.05 4.63
CA LEU A 33 -5.85 -14.19 3.45
C LEU A 33 -5.42 -12.75 3.76
N GLY A 34 -5.73 -12.26 4.96
CA GLY A 34 -5.25 -10.96 5.43
C GLY A 34 -3.73 -10.91 5.54
N GLU A 35 -3.10 -11.97 6.07
CA GLU A 35 -1.65 -12.11 6.11
C GLU A 35 -1.02 -12.08 4.72
N GLN A 36 -1.62 -12.78 3.75
CA GLN A 36 -1.14 -12.80 2.37
C GLN A 36 -1.25 -11.42 1.71
N ILE A 37 -2.35 -10.69 1.93
CA ILE A 37 -2.50 -9.31 1.43
C ILE A 37 -1.41 -8.40 2.00
N LEU A 38 -1.14 -8.49 3.31
CA LEU A 38 -0.09 -7.71 3.97
C LEU A 38 1.32 -8.09 3.47
N ALA A 39 1.57 -9.38 3.23
CA ALA A 39 2.84 -9.86 2.69
C ALA A 39 3.08 -9.31 1.27
N LEU A 40 2.09 -9.42 0.39
CA LEU A 40 2.15 -8.89 -0.98
C LEU A 40 2.33 -7.37 -0.98
N ALA A 41 1.62 -6.65 -0.10
CA ALA A 41 1.77 -5.21 0.02
C ALA A 41 3.22 -4.82 0.37
N ARG A 42 3.85 -5.53 1.31
CA ARG A 42 5.27 -5.30 1.66
C ARG A 42 6.21 -5.62 0.50
N GLU A 43 6.00 -6.76 -0.17
CA GLU A 43 6.81 -7.20 -1.31
C GLU A 43 6.79 -6.18 -2.46
N HIS A 44 5.63 -5.58 -2.73
CA HIS A 44 5.46 -4.60 -3.79
C HIS A 44 5.64 -3.14 -3.34
N GLY A 45 6.06 -2.89 -2.10
CA GLY A 45 6.25 -1.54 -1.58
C GLY A 45 4.97 -0.71 -1.49
N VAL A 46 3.82 -1.36 -1.33
CA VAL A 46 2.52 -0.69 -1.10
C VAL A 46 2.49 -0.18 0.35
N PRO A 47 2.23 1.11 0.59
CA PRO A 47 2.15 1.66 1.94
C PRO A 47 1.10 0.96 2.80
N LEU A 48 1.48 0.65 4.04
CA LEU A 48 0.59 0.03 5.04
C LEU A 48 0.23 1.04 6.12
N ARG A 49 -1.06 1.12 6.43
CA ARG A 49 -1.63 1.94 7.51
C ARG A 49 -2.50 1.03 8.39
N GLU A 50 -2.27 1.09 9.69
CA GLU A 50 -3.08 0.37 10.67
C GLU A 50 -4.23 1.27 11.14
N ASP A 51 -5.46 0.87 10.80
CA ASP A 51 -6.70 1.47 11.29
C ASP A 51 -7.76 0.37 11.38
N PRO A 52 -7.96 -0.24 12.56
CA PRO A 52 -8.92 -1.32 12.72
C PRO A 52 -10.36 -0.93 12.38
N ALA A 53 -10.77 0.30 12.72
CA ALA A 53 -12.14 0.74 12.50
C ALA A 53 -12.45 0.95 11.01
N LEU A 54 -11.53 1.60 10.29
CA LEU A 54 -11.66 1.78 8.85
C LEU A 54 -11.52 0.45 8.11
N ALA A 55 -10.61 -0.42 8.54
CA ALA A 55 -10.46 -1.75 7.94
C ALA A 55 -11.74 -2.57 8.07
N GLU A 56 -12.38 -2.58 9.23
CA GLU A 56 -13.68 -3.23 9.45
C GLU A 56 -14.77 -2.66 8.55
N ALA A 57 -14.88 -1.33 8.47
CA ALA A 57 -15.87 -0.66 7.62
C ALA A 57 -15.68 -0.98 6.13
N LEU A 58 -14.44 -0.99 5.65
CA LEU A 58 -14.13 -1.29 4.24
C LEU A 58 -14.22 -2.78 3.92
N ALA A 59 -13.96 -3.67 4.88
CA ALA A 59 -14.05 -5.11 4.69
C ALA A 59 -15.48 -5.60 4.39
N GLY A 60 -16.49 -4.81 4.77
CA GLY A 60 -17.89 -5.06 4.40
C GLY A 60 -18.20 -4.80 2.92
N LEU A 61 -17.28 -4.18 2.17
CA LEU A 61 -17.45 -3.90 0.75
C LEU A 61 -16.83 -5.02 -0.11
N PRO A 62 -17.55 -5.54 -1.11
CA PRO A 62 -16.99 -6.47 -2.09
C PRO A 62 -15.78 -5.90 -2.84
N PRO A 63 -14.77 -6.72 -3.18
CA PRO A 63 -13.71 -6.31 -4.10
C PRO A 63 -14.28 -5.82 -5.45
N GLY A 64 -13.77 -4.69 -5.92
CA GLY A 64 -14.24 -3.97 -7.11
C GLY A 64 -15.19 -2.81 -6.80
N GLU A 65 -15.84 -2.82 -5.64
CA GLU A 65 -16.82 -1.80 -5.26
C GLU A 65 -16.18 -0.45 -4.96
N ALA A 66 -16.93 0.61 -5.27
CA ALA A 66 -16.55 1.96 -4.91
C ALA A 66 -16.77 2.19 -3.41
N VAL A 67 -15.83 2.89 -2.79
CA VAL A 67 -16.00 3.35 -1.42
C VAL A 67 -17.24 4.27 -1.38
N PRO A 68 -18.12 4.15 -0.37
CA PRO A 68 -19.27 5.03 -0.22
C PRO A 68 -18.84 6.42 0.27
N PRO A 69 -19.62 7.48 -0.04
CA PRO A 69 -19.29 8.85 0.36
C PRO A 69 -19.06 9.04 1.87
N ALA A 70 -19.76 8.26 2.71
CA ALA A 70 -19.62 8.28 4.16
C ALA A 70 -18.18 7.95 4.64
N LEU A 71 -17.40 7.23 3.84
CA LEU A 71 -16.03 6.84 4.16
C LEU A 71 -14.97 7.66 3.42
N TYR A 72 -15.37 8.67 2.63
CA TYR A 72 -14.43 9.44 1.80
C TYR A 72 -13.39 10.20 2.61
N LEU A 73 -13.78 10.78 3.75
CA LEU A 73 -12.83 11.54 4.56
C LEU A 73 -11.71 10.64 5.10
N ALA A 74 -12.07 9.50 5.67
CA ALA A 74 -11.11 8.53 6.21
C ALA A 74 -10.22 7.94 5.10
N VAL A 75 -10.80 7.58 3.95
CA VAL A 75 -10.02 7.08 2.81
C VAL A 75 -9.11 8.16 2.22
N ALA A 76 -9.55 9.42 2.18
CA ALA A 76 -8.72 10.54 1.73
C ALA A 76 -7.49 10.72 2.62
N GLU A 77 -7.63 10.57 3.93
CA GLU A 77 -6.49 10.59 4.87
C GLU A 77 -5.49 9.48 4.56
N VAL A 78 -5.97 8.25 4.32
CA VAL A 78 -5.11 7.11 3.94
C VAL A 78 -4.38 7.37 2.61
N LEU A 79 -5.08 7.91 1.61
CA LEU A 79 -4.47 8.25 0.33
C LEU A 79 -3.44 9.38 0.47
N ALA A 80 -3.75 10.42 1.24
CA ALA A 80 -2.83 11.51 1.52
C ALA A 80 -1.55 11.00 2.21
N PHE A 81 -1.69 10.10 3.18
CA PHE A 81 -0.55 9.41 3.79
C PHE A 81 0.30 8.64 2.76
N ALA A 82 -0.35 7.88 1.88
CA ALA A 82 0.35 7.12 0.84
C ALA A 82 1.11 8.04 -0.15
N TYR A 83 0.53 9.18 -0.53
CA TYR A 83 1.18 10.17 -1.38
C TYR A 83 2.34 10.88 -0.68
N ALA A 84 2.16 11.30 0.57
CA ALA A 84 3.20 11.96 1.35
C ALA A 84 4.42 11.05 1.54
N LEU A 85 4.20 9.75 1.75
CA LEU A 85 5.29 8.78 1.76
C LEU A 85 6.01 8.75 0.41
N ARG A 86 5.28 8.65 -0.71
CA ARG A 86 5.88 8.64 -2.05
C ARG A 86 6.70 9.89 -2.34
N GLU A 87 6.24 11.06 -1.93
CA GLU A 87 6.97 12.34 -2.10
C GLU A 87 8.20 12.41 -1.18
N GLY A 88 8.10 11.94 0.08
CA GLY A 88 9.25 11.77 0.97
C GLY A 88 10.23 10.66 0.58
N PHE A 89 9.86 9.79 -0.37
CA PHE A 89 10.76 8.84 -1.04
C PHE A 89 11.40 9.42 -2.31
N ALA A 90 10.83 10.47 -2.92
CA ALA A 90 11.39 11.11 -4.11
C ALA A 90 12.70 11.85 -3.81
N GLU A 91 12.86 12.45 -2.62
CA GLU A 91 14.09 13.17 -2.25
C GLU A 91 15.27 12.25 -1.83
N ARG A 92 15.02 10.97 -1.52
CA ARG A 92 16.06 10.03 -1.05
C ARG A 92 16.59 9.07 -2.11
N ASN A 93 15.85 8.85 -3.21
CA ASN A 93 16.22 7.86 -4.21
C ASN A 93 17.22 8.36 -5.29
N ASP A 94 17.54 9.65 -5.33
CA ASP A 94 18.53 10.21 -6.27
C ASP A 94 19.99 10.05 -5.79
N GLN A 95 20.27 9.89 -4.49
CA GLN A 95 21.66 9.75 -4.00
C GLN A 95 22.24 8.34 -4.14
N GLU A 96 21.42 7.30 -4.21
CA GLU A 96 21.93 5.91 -4.24
C GLU A 96 22.22 5.40 -5.66
N LYS A 97 21.77 6.11 -6.70
CA LYS A 97 22.05 5.76 -8.09
C LYS A 97 23.37 6.32 -8.65
N GLY A 98 24.11 7.11 -7.86
CA GLY A 98 25.36 7.78 -8.26
C GLY A 98 26.67 7.12 -7.82
N ARG A 99 26.65 5.95 -7.15
CA ARG A 99 27.88 5.31 -6.61
C ARG A 99 28.28 3.97 -7.26
N ALA A 100 27.56 3.51 -8.27
CA ALA A 100 27.82 2.19 -8.89
C ALA A 100 28.54 2.24 -10.25
N ASP A 101 29.11 3.37 -10.68
CA ASP A 101 29.80 3.49 -11.98
C ASP A 101 31.28 3.91 -11.88
N SER A 102 31.97 3.51 -10.80
CA SER A 102 33.42 3.78 -10.66
C SER A 102 34.31 2.55 -10.89
N ASP A 103 33.79 1.37 -11.20
CA ASP A 103 34.59 0.14 -11.23
C ASP A 103 34.32 -0.76 -12.43
N ILE A 104 34.61 -0.26 -13.64
CA ILE A 104 35.08 -1.13 -14.74
C ILE A 104 36.37 -0.53 -15.29
N GLY A 105 37.48 -0.98 -14.71
CA GLY A 105 38.81 -0.57 -15.08
C GLY A 105 39.28 -1.09 -16.44
N LYS A 106 40.33 -0.42 -16.91
CA LYS A 106 41.51 -0.99 -17.58
C LYS A 106 41.32 -2.40 -18.16
N LYS A 107 40.98 -2.51 -19.45
CA LYS A 107 41.55 -3.49 -20.39
C LYS A 107 41.39 -2.97 -21.83
N GLY A 108 42.51 -2.83 -22.56
CA GLY A 108 42.51 -2.99 -24.02
C GLY A 108 42.85 -1.79 -24.90
N CYS A 109 44.06 -1.23 -24.78
CA CYS A 109 45.06 -1.08 -25.85
C CYS A 109 46.33 -0.44 -25.27
#